data_AF-A0A2P2JIM6-F1
#
_entry.id   AF-A0A2P2JIM6-F1
#
_cell.length_a   1.000
_cell.length_b   1.000
_cell.length_c   1.000
_cell.angle_alpha   90.00
_cell.angle_beta   90.00
_cell.angle_gamma   90.00
#
_symmetry.space_group_name_H-M   'P 1'
#
loop_
_entity.id
_entity.type
_entity.pdbx_description
1 polymer ?
#
loop_
_entity_poly.entity_id
_entity_poly.type
_entity_poly.pdbx_seq_one_letter_code
_entity_poly.pdbx_strand_id
1 'polypeptide(L)' 'MKPGYDQYIYRHANGLCVIGLAPTHVVFKDEGGIIAVDFNVGKSDRAGIKVTGKRKKE' A
#
# COMPACT_ATOMS: atom_id res chain seq x y z
N MET A 1 13.73 6.76 13.93
CA MET A 1 13.53 5.75 12.86
C MET A 1 14.39 4.55 13.23
N LYS A 2 13.82 3.35 13.38
CA LYS A 2 14.63 2.15 13.70
C LYS A 2 15.35 1.68 12.41
N PRO A 3 16.65 1.34 12.45
CA PRO A 3 17.34 0.78 11.30
C PRO A 3 16.65 -0.50 10.81
N GLY A 4 16.45 -0.65 9.50
CA GLY A 4 15.77 -1.81 8.90
C GLY A 4 14.25 -1.84 9.08
N TYR A 5 13.63 -0.74 9.53
CA TYR A 5 12.17 -0.56 9.56
C TYR A 5 11.72 0.55 8.61
N ASP A 6 12.42 0.66 7.48
CA ASP A 6 12.21 1.65 6.46
C ASP A 6 11.01 1.30 5.57
N GLN A 7 10.20 2.32 5.30
CA GLN A 7 9.04 2.25 4.41
C GLN A 7 9.29 3.16 3.22
N TYR A 8 8.65 2.85 2.10
CA TYR A 8 8.62 3.74 0.95
C TYR A 8 7.21 4.28 0.75
N ILE A 9 7.16 5.50 0.22
CA ILE A 9 5.91 6.16 -0.17
C ILE A 9 5.98 6.42 -1.68
N TYR A 10 5.07 5.80 -2.42
CA TYR A 10 4.85 6.10 -3.82
C TYR A 10 3.63 6.98 -3.97
N ARG A 11 3.83 8.21 -4.45
CA ARG A 11 2.75 9.19 -4.65
C ARG A 11 2.34 9.21 -6.11
N HIS A 12 1.08 8.85 -6.37
CA HIS A 12 0.51 8.87 -7.70
C HIS A 12 -0.13 10.24 -8.00
N ALA A 13 -0.15 10.62 -9.28
CA ALA A 13 -0.62 11.94 -9.73
C ALA A 13 -2.11 12.20 -9.45
N ASN A 14 -2.92 11.15 -9.30
CA ASN A 14 -4.34 11.25 -8.93
C ASN A 14 -4.58 11.50 -7.42
N GLY A 15 -3.53 11.76 -6.65
CA GLY A 15 -3.62 12.01 -5.21
C GLY A 15 -3.66 10.75 -4.34
N LEU A 16 -3.63 9.55 -4.92
CA LEU A 16 -3.42 8.31 -4.17
C LEU A 16 -1.96 8.16 -3.77
N CYS A 17 -1.72 7.57 -2.59
CA CYS A 17 -0.40 7.17 -2.15
C CYS A 17 -0.41 5.69 -1.79
N VAL A 18 0.65 4.99 -2.19
CA VAL A 18 0.93 3.61 -1.81
C VAL A 18 2.08 3.65 -0.81
N ILE A 19 1.87 3.05 0.35
CA ILE A 19 2.88 2.89 1.39
C ILE A 19 3.27 1.41 1.41
N GLY A 20 4.56 1.12 1.38
CA GLY A 20 5.07 -0.25 1.40
C GLY A 20 6.34 -0.39 2.24
N LEU A 21 6.72 -1.63 2.51
CA LEU A 21 7.98 -1.94 3.19
C LEU A 21 9.14 -1.85 2.21
N ALA A 22 10.21 -1.17 2.58
CA ALA A 22 11.41 -1.13 1.75
C ALA A 22 12.01 -2.55 1.61
N PRO A 23 12.73 -2.86 0.50
CA PRO A 23 13.35 -4.18 0.32
C PRO A 23 14.32 -4.56 1.44
N THR A 24 14.89 -3.56 2.12
CA THR A 24 15.80 -3.67 3.26
C THR A 24 15.11 -3.98 4.58
N HIS A 25 13.78 -3.97 4.62
CA HIS A 25 13.00 -4.09 5.84
C HIS A 25 13.18 -5.46 6.51
N VAL A 26 13.31 -5.47 7.84
CA VAL A 26 13.65 -6.67 8.64
C VAL A 26 12.64 -7.81 8.50
N VAL A 27 11.36 -7.50 8.28
CA VAL A 27 10.28 -8.46 8.00
C VAL A 27 10.61 -9.44 6.87
N PHE A 28 11.45 -9.07 5.91
CA PHE A 28 11.86 -9.96 4.82
C PHE A 28 13.02 -10.90 5.18
N LYS A 29 13.67 -10.69 6.34
CA LYS A 29 14.83 -11.46 6.82
C LYS A 29 14.47 -12.48 7.90
N ASP A 30 13.34 -12.31 8.57
CA ASP A 30 12.88 -13.22 9.61
C ASP A 30 12.31 -14.52 8.99
N GLU A 31 12.64 -15.67 9.59
CA GLU A 31 12.09 -16.97 9.15
C GLU A 31 10.56 -16.96 9.27
N GLY A 32 9.87 -17.28 8.17
CA GLY A 32 8.41 -17.25 8.05
C GLY A 32 7.86 -16.09 7.21
N GLY A 33 8.61 -14.99 7.08
CA GLY A 33 8.25 -13.86 6.21
C GLY A 33 6.84 -13.27 6.45
N ILE A 34 6.28 -12.62 5.43
CA ILE A 34 4.91 -12.08 5.48
C ILE A 34 3.92 -13.18 5.10
N ILE A 35 3.15 -13.68 6.08
CA ILE A 35 2.13 -14.71 5.86
C ILE A 35 0.72 -14.14 5.65
N ALA A 36 0.46 -12.93 6.17
CA ALA A 36 -0.82 -12.25 6.09
C ALA A 36 -0.63 -10.74 6.26
N VAL A 37 -1.55 -9.96 5.69
CA VAL A 37 -1.62 -8.51 5.85
C VAL A 37 -3.06 -8.17 6.20
N ASP A 38 -3.25 -7.44 7.29
CA ASP A 38 -4.54 -6.90 7.70
C ASP A 38 -4.41 -5.38 7.91
N PHE A 39 -5.45 -4.64 7.55
CA PHE A 39 -5.47 -3.19 7.67
C PHE A 39 -6.90 -2.67 7.80
N ASN A 40 -7.05 -1.60 8.57
CA ASN A 40 -8.33 -0.92 8.74
C ASN A 40 -8.55 0.09 7.60
N VAL A 41 -9.65 -0.08 6.84
CA VAL A 41 -10.05 0.82 5.73
C VAL A 41 -10.69 2.14 6.20
N GLY A 42 -10.86 2.31 7.51
CA GLY A 42 -11.48 3.49 8.11
C GLY A 42 -12.97 3.58 7.79
N LYS A 43 -13.47 4.80 7.57
CA LYS A 43 -14.90 5.06 7.34
C LYS A 43 -15.42 4.56 5.99
N SER A 44 -14.57 4.39 4.99
CA SER A 44 -15.01 4.07 3.63
C SER A 44 -13.91 3.37 2.85
N ASP A 45 -14.21 2.15 2.41
CA ASP A 45 -13.36 1.44 1.46
C ASP A 45 -13.40 2.13 0.10
N ARG A 46 -12.23 2.62 -0.35
CA ARG A 46 -12.07 3.26 -1.66
C ARG A 46 -11.59 2.30 -2.75
N ALA A 47 -11.24 1.06 -2.41
CA ALA A 47 -10.81 0.04 -3.37
C ALA A 47 -11.94 -0.33 -4.34
N GLY A 48 -13.19 -0.34 -3.86
CA GLY A 48 -14.38 -0.55 -4.67
C GLY A 48 -14.79 0.65 -5.56
N ILE A 49 -14.13 1.81 -5.45
CA ILE A 49 -14.49 2.99 -6.23
C ILE A 49 -14.02 2.81 -7.67
N LYS A 50 -14.91 2.28 -8.50
CA LYS A 50 -14.73 2.27 -9.96
C LYS A 50 -14.91 3.71 -10.46
N VAL A 51 -13.83 4.31 -10.96
CA VAL A 51 -13.91 5.62 -11.62
C VAL A 51 -14.69 5.44 -12.92
N THR A 52 -15.89 5.98 -12.99
CA THR A 52 -16.76 5.99 -14.17
C THR A 52 -16.73 7.36 -14.85
N GLY A 53 -16.97 7.39 -16.16
CA GLY A 53 -17.05 8.64 -16.90
C GLY A 53 -17.30 8.41 -18.38
N LYS A 54 -17.95 9.38 -19.05
CA LYS A 54 -18.41 9.26 -20.45
C LYS A 54 -17.30 8.90 -21.45
N ARG A 55 -16.04 9.21 -21.13
CA ARG A 55 -14.84 8.92 -21.95
C ARG A 55 -13.95 7.80 -21.40
N LYS A 56 -14.26 7.26 -20.23
CA LYS A 56 -13.49 6.18 -19.62
C LYS A 56 -14.01 4.87 -20.20
N LYS A 57 -13.20 4.24 -21.06
CA LYS A 57 -13.52 2.91 -21.61
C LYS A 57 -13.59 1.91 -20.45
N GLU A 58 -14.50 0.94 -20.59
CA GLU A 58 -14.60 -0.19 -19.68
C GLU A 58 -13.33 -1.05 -19.67
#